data_AF-A0A351MDM4-F1
#
_entry.id   AF-A0A351MDM4-F1
#
_cell.length_a   1.000
_cell.length_b   1.000
_cell.length_c   1.000
_cell.angle_alpha   90.00
_cell.angle_beta   90.00
_cell.angle_gamma   90.00
#
_symmetry.space_group_name_H-M   'P 1'
#
loop_
_entity.id
_entity.type
_entity.pdbx_description
1 polymer ?
#
loop_
_entity_poly.entity_id
_entity_poly.type
_entity_poly.pdbx_seq_one_letter_code
_entity_poly.pdbx_strand_id
1 'polypeptide(L)'
;MSHRLHTLSLSAALAASLPTAAFAADLSARSFQNPATAGWGGQIWSRGAPGTLYAGWDIFDSISDRTPDLGRHNADTALFMAVSPATFLTGSRNLYSFSQITAFDALIVPTQLDPGLYTVAVQIAVLGRSIDPASLTLNGEGWSSRTVLRRGEAALPPGHVDTGAGMGGVDNEYLFVWSGFERLTPRDIFAIDFRAAGTSNSLAAFSIDVGPAVPLPAAVWLLGPAVAGLGLAARRRGT
;
A
#
# COMPACT_ATOMS: atom_id res chain seq x y z
N MET A 1 22.13 -63.75 -5.87
CA MET A 1 20.74 -63.22 -5.99
C MET A 1 20.61 -62.07 -5.01
N SER A 2 20.68 -60.83 -5.50
CA SER A 2 20.67 -59.62 -4.66
C SER A 2 19.26 -59.05 -4.56
N HIS A 3 18.78 -58.85 -3.32
CA HIS A 3 17.54 -58.15 -3.05
C HIS A 3 17.84 -56.65 -2.90
N ARG A 4 17.38 -55.84 -3.88
CA ARG A 4 17.36 -54.38 -3.78
C ARG A 4 16.10 -53.96 -3.02
N LEU A 5 16.29 -53.32 -1.86
CA LEU A 5 15.24 -52.60 -1.13
C LEU A 5 15.06 -51.23 -1.79
N HIS A 6 13.90 -51.00 -2.39
CA HIS A 6 13.48 -49.69 -2.89
C HIS A 6 12.93 -48.86 -1.74
N THR A 7 13.66 -47.80 -1.37
CA THR A 7 13.21 -46.71 -0.50
C THR A 7 12.19 -45.87 -1.25
N LEU A 8 10.92 -45.96 -0.86
CA LEU A 8 9.85 -45.05 -1.28
C LEU A 8 9.97 -43.74 -0.48
N SER A 9 10.51 -42.70 -1.10
CA SER A 9 10.46 -41.33 -0.58
C SER A 9 9.06 -40.75 -0.84
N LEU A 10 8.26 -40.63 0.22
CA LEU A 10 6.95 -40.00 0.21
C LEU A 10 7.13 -38.47 0.38
N SER A 11 7.21 -37.73 -0.72
CA SER A 11 7.18 -36.27 -0.71
C SER A 11 5.71 -35.80 -0.61
N ALA A 12 5.26 -35.45 0.59
CA ALA A 12 3.99 -34.79 0.80
C ALA A 12 4.15 -33.28 0.55
N ALA A 13 3.83 -32.82 -0.66
CA ALA A 13 3.69 -31.40 -0.96
C ALA A 13 2.33 -30.90 -0.43
N LEU A 14 2.31 -30.31 0.76
CA LEU A 14 1.13 -29.67 1.31
C LEU A 14 1.00 -28.26 0.70
N ALA A 15 0.26 -28.14 -0.40
CA ALA A 15 -0.11 -26.85 -0.97
C ALA A 15 -1.22 -26.23 -0.11
N ALA A 16 -0.86 -25.32 0.79
CA ALA A 16 -1.83 -24.45 1.44
C ALA A 16 -2.31 -23.42 0.40
N SER A 17 -3.46 -23.66 -0.22
CA SER A 17 -4.12 -22.68 -1.08
C SER A 17 -4.69 -21.56 -0.19
N LEU A 18 -4.00 -20.42 -0.14
CA LEU A 18 -4.59 -19.19 0.42
C LEU A 18 -5.73 -18.75 -0.52
N PRO A 19 -6.91 -18.39 0.00
CA PRO A 19 -7.96 -17.83 -0.83
C PRO A 19 -7.48 -16.48 -1.37
N THR A 20 -7.19 -16.43 -2.66
CA THR A 20 -7.04 -15.17 -3.40
C THR A 20 -8.45 -14.61 -3.53
N ALA A 21 -8.85 -13.75 -2.59
CA ALA A 21 -10.08 -13.00 -2.75
C ALA A 21 -9.97 -12.19 -4.06
N ALA A 22 -10.90 -12.41 -4.98
CA ALA A 22 -10.96 -11.69 -6.24
C ALA A 22 -11.32 -10.23 -5.95
N PHE A 23 -10.31 -9.37 -5.89
CA PHE A 23 -10.47 -7.93 -5.70
C PHE A 23 -10.69 -7.24 -7.05
N ALA A 24 -11.94 -7.17 -7.49
CA ALA A 24 -12.32 -6.32 -8.62
C ALA A 24 -13.71 -5.74 -8.36
N ALA A 25 -13.77 -4.69 -7.56
CA ALA A 25 -14.93 -3.81 -7.52
C ALA A 25 -14.75 -2.72 -8.57
N ASP A 26 -15.82 -2.42 -9.30
CA ASP A 26 -15.91 -1.38 -10.32
C ASP A 26 -15.66 0.01 -9.70
N LEU A 27 -14.43 0.51 -9.83
CA LEU A 27 -13.95 1.78 -9.27
C LEU A 27 -14.10 2.97 -10.24
N SER A 28 -14.80 2.81 -11.36
CA SER A 28 -14.59 3.66 -12.54
C SER A 28 -15.34 5.01 -12.59
N ALA A 29 -15.85 5.56 -11.48
CA ALA A 29 -16.72 6.75 -11.60
C ALA A 29 -16.59 7.86 -10.54
N ARG A 30 -15.59 7.87 -9.64
CA ARG A 30 -15.43 8.98 -8.68
C ARG A 30 -13.97 9.34 -8.42
N SER A 31 -13.68 10.62 -8.65
CA SER A 31 -12.56 11.40 -8.10
C SER A 31 -12.22 10.99 -6.66
N PHE A 32 -10.94 11.05 -6.29
CA PHE A 32 -10.33 10.84 -4.97
C PHE A 32 -11.39 10.51 -3.91
N GLN A 33 -11.68 9.22 -3.75
CA GLN A 33 -12.92 8.79 -3.10
C GLN A 33 -13.10 9.43 -1.72
N ASN A 34 -14.29 10.02 -1.55
CA ASN A 34 -14.70 10.63 -0.30
C ASN A 34 -14.62 9.60 0.84
N PRO A 35 -14.02 9.96 1.99
CA PRO A 35 -13.89 9.13 3.19
C PRO A 35 -15.13 8.36 3.63
N ALA A 36 -16.33 8.91 3.41
CA ALA A 36 -17.59 8.32 3.84
C ALA A 36 -18.12 7.22 2.91
N THR A 37 -17.55 7.07 1.71
CA THR A 37 -18.06 6.18 0.65
C THR A 37 -17.01 5.23 0.09
N ALA A 38 -15.77 5.32 0.60
CA ALA A 38 -14.65 4.56 0.10
C ALA A 38 -14.80 3.05 0.42
N GLY A 39 -14.87 2.23 -0.63
CA GLY A 39 -15.13 0.79 -0.54
C GLY A 39 -13.89 -0.04 -0.85
N TRP A 40 -12.78 0.20 -0.16
CA TRP A 40 -11.54 -0.56 -0.39
C TRP A 40 -11.73 -2.02 0.03
N GLY A 41 -11.39 -2.95 -0.85
CA GLY A 41 -11.60 -4.38 -0.59
C GLY A 41 -13.03 -4.89 -0.79
N GLY A 42 -13.95 -4.11 -1.39
CA GLY A 42 -15.32 -4.56 -1.66
C GLY A 42 -16.29 -4.33 -0.49
N GLN A 43 -16.26 -3.14 0.12
CA GLN A 43 -17.10 -2.73 1.27
C GLN A 43 -16.81 -3.49 2.58
N ILE A 44 -15.60 -4.01 2.78
CA ILE A 44 -15.29 -4.82 3.99
C ILE A 44 -15.13 -3.95 5.25
N TRP A 45 -14.64 -2.71 5.13
CA TRP A 45 -14.51 -1.80 6.27
C TRP A 45 -14.76 -0.34 5.91
N SER A 46 -15.13 0.46 6.91
CA SER A 46 -15.28 1.92 6.84
C SER A 46 -14.15 2.59 7.63
N ARG A 47 -13.69 3.76 7.18
CA ARG A 47 -12.78 4.62 7.96
C ARG A 47 -13.37 4.87 9.35
N GLY A 48 -12.58 4.69 10.40
CA GLY A 48 -13.04 4.87 11.79
C GLY A 48 -13.65 3.64 12.45
N ALA A 49 -13.80 2.52 11.72
CA ALA A 49 -14.21 1.26 12.33
C ALA A 49 -13.11 0.72 13.27
N PRO A 50 -13.47 -0.06 14.30
CA PRO A 50 -12.49 -0.70 15.18
C PRO A 50 -11.43 -1.50 14.40
N GLY A 51 -10.17 -1.36 14.79
CA GLY A 51 -9.04 -2.05 14.14
C GLY A 51 -8.62 -1.45 12.79
N THR A 52 -9.16 -0.30 12.38
CA THR A 52 -8.73 0.40 11.15
C THR A 52 -7.76 1.53 11.45
N LEU A 53 -7.11 2.04 10.41
CA LEU A 53 -6.34 3.28 10.45
C LEU A 53 -6.65 4.14 9.23
N TYR A 54 -6.65 5.46 9.41
CA TYR A 54 -6.81 6.43 8.33
C TYR A 54 -5.99 7.69 8.58
N ALA A 55 -5.35 8.21 7.53
CA ALA A 55 -4.82 9.57 7.46
C ALA A 55 -4.89 10.08 6.01
N GLY A 56 -5.27 11.33 5.80
CA GLY A 56 -5.31 11.93 4.47
C GLY A 56 -5.04 13.43 4.45
N TRP A 57 -4.42 13.87 3.35
CA TRP A 57 -4.08 15.25 3.03
C TRP A 57 -4.62 15.60 1.65
N ASP A 58 -5.32 16.72 1.53
CA ASP A 58 -5.57 17.41 0.26
C ASP A 58 -5.22 18.91 0.33
N ILE A 59 -4.80 19.39 1.51
CA ILE A 59 -4.23 20.71 1.72
C ILE A 59 -2.93 20.59 2.50
N PHE A 60 -1.79 20.84 1.85
CA PHE A 60 -0.49 20.80 2.53
C PHE A 60 -0.17 22.12 3.23
N ASP A 61 0.30 22.09 4.48
CA ASP A 61 0.79 23.22 5.29
C ASP A 61 2.28 23.50 5.07
N SER A 62 3.06 22.48 4.71
CA SER A 62 4.48 22.62 4.41
C SER A 62 5.01 21.44 3.61
N ILE A 63 6.30 21.45 3.24
CA ILE A 63 6.97 20.29 2.66
C ILE A 63 7.17 19.13 3.66
N SER A 64 6.88 19.34 4.95
CA SER A 64 6.91 18.35 6.03
C SER A 64 5.66 18.53 6.89
N ASP A 65 4.57 17.96 6.43
CA ASP A 65 3.22 18.16 6.95
C ASP A 65 2.85 17.07 7.97
N ARG A 66 2.34 17.48 9.14
CA ARG A 66 1.90 16.57 10.22
C ARG A 66 0.41 16.68 10.54
N THR A 67 -0.34 17.38 9.71
CA THR A 67 -1.70 17.81 9.92
C THR A 67 -2.61 17.28 8.80
N PRO A 68 -2.88 15.95 8.76
CA PRO A 68 -3.85 15.40 7.82
C PRO A 68 -5.20 16.11 7.96
N ASP A 69 -5.66 16.77 6.91
CA ASP A 69 -6.82 17.65 6.92
C ASP A 69 -8.11 16.99 6.40
N LEU A 70 -7.98 15.97 5.55
CA LEU A 70 -9.10 15.08 5.18
C LEU A 70 -9.57 14.21 6.37
N GLY A 71 -8.71 14.05 7.37
CA GLY A 71 -9.03 13.38 8.62
C GLY A 71 -7.95 12.43 9.09
N ARG A 72 -8.11 11.97 10.33
CA ARG A 72 -7.14 11.14 11.04
C ARG A 72 -7.86 10.19 11.99
N HIS A 73 -7.54 8.91 11.92
CA HIS A 73 -8.07 7.88 12.82
C HIS A 73 -6.99 6.86 13.15
N ASN A 74 -6.84 6.55 14.44
CA ASN A 74 -5.87 5.57 14.96
C ASN A 74 -4.43 5.79 14.48
N ALA A 75 -4.06 7.00 14.10
CA ALA A 75 -2.69 7.39 13.81
C ALA A 75 -2.19 8.24 14.97
N ASP A 76 -1.12 7.81 15.66
CA ASP A 76 -0.41 8.56 16.70
C ASP A 76 0.61 9.54 16.08
N THR A 77 1.26 9.11 15.00
CA THR A 77 2.03 9.98 14.11
C THR A 77 1.50 9.82 12.69
N ALA A 78 1.33 10.95 12.00
CA ALA A 78 1.01 11.01 10.59
C ALA A 78 1.83 12.14 10.00
N LEU A 79 2.89 11.80 9.28
CA LEU A 79 3.83 12.74 8.68
C LEU A 79 3.88 12.49 7.18
N PHE A 80 3.68 13.53 6.39
CA PHE A 80 3.89 13.54 4.95
C PHE A 80 5.05 14.48 4.61
N MET A 81 5.96 14.06 3.74
CA MET A 81 7.12 14.86 3.37
C MET A 81 7.39 14.82 1.88
N ALA A 82 7.76 15.96 1.31
CA ALA A 82 8.53 16.00 0.08
C ALA A 82 10.02 16.05 0.43
N VAL A 83 10.78 15.05 0.00
CA VAL A 83 12.21 14.93 0.34
C VAL A 83 13.15 15.54 -0.70
N SER A 84 12.63 15.90 -1.87
CA SER A 84 13.41 16.57 -2.91
C SER A 84 13.59 18.07 -2.59
N PRO A 85 14.82 18.62 -2.52
CA PRO A 85 15.08 20.00 -2.11
C PRO A 85 14.43 21.08 -2.97
N ALA A 86 14.16 20.79 -4.25
CA ALA A 86 13.50 21.73 -5.16
C ALA A 86 11.96 21.69 -5.08
N THR A 87 11.39 21.03 -4.07
CA THR A 87 9.94 21.00 -3.84
C THR A 87 9.53 22.21 -3.01
N PHE A 88 8.44 22.84 -3.40
CA PHE A 88 7.86 23.96 -2.66
C PHE A 88 6.35 23.86 -2.61
N LEU A 89 5.77 24.55 -1.63
CA LEU A 89 4.33 24.70 -1.50
C LEU A 89 3.84 25.76 -2.48
N THR A 90 2.86 25.39 -3.30
CA THR A 90 2.19 26.30 -4.23
C THR A 90 1.13 27.15 -3.51
N GLY A 91 0.65 28.22 -4.16
CA GLY A 91 -0.45 29.03 -3.63
C GLY A 91 -1.77 28.26 -3.48
N SER A 92 -1.97 27.19 -4.25
CA SER A 92 -3.10 26.25 -4.12
C SER A 92 -2.85 25.14 -3.08
N ARG A 93 -1.73 25.21 -2.36
CA ARG A 93 -1.36 24.29 -1.28
C ARG A 93 -1.06 22.85 -1.72
N ASN A 94 -0.60 22.70 -2.97
CA ASN A 94 0.00 21.47 -3.49
C ASN A 94 1.53 21.48 -3.31
N LEU A 95 2.15 20.30 -3.25
CA LEU A 95 3.61 20.15 -3.26
C LEU A 95 4.11 19.98 -4.69
N TYR A 96 4.92 20.93 -5.18
CA TYR A 96 5.31 20.98 -6.58
C TYR A 96 6.83 21.15 -6.77
N SER A 97 7.37 20.52 -7.82
CA SER A 97 8.71 20.84 -8.33
C SER A 97 8.73 20.88 -9.85
N PHE A 98 9.31 21.94 -10.43
CA PHE A 98 9.48 22.08 -11.88
C PHE A 98 10.84 21.59 -12.39
N SER A 99 11.85 21.51 -11.51
CA SER A 99 13.26 21.33 -11.89
C SER A 99 13.84 19.98 -11.49
N GLN A 100 13.20 19.25 -10.58
CA GLN A 100 13.65 17.94 -10.13
C GLN A 100 12.50 16.95 -10.06
N ILE A 101 12.83 15.67 -10.11
CA ILE A 101 11.88 14.61 -9.78
C ILE A 101 11.60 14.70 -8.28
N THR A 102 10.34 14.92 -7.93
CA THR A 102 9.94 14.94 -6.53
C THR A 102 9.86 13.52 -5.99
N ALA A 103 10.49 13.30 -4.85
CA ALA A 103 10.32 12.12 -4.02
C ALA A 103 9.52 12.51 -2.77
N PHE A 104 8.71 11.57 -2.30
CA PHE A 104 7.79 11.76 -1.19
C PHE A 104 7.86 10.58 -0.23
N ASP A 105 7.79 10.89 1.06
CA ASP A 105 7.75 9.91 2.13
C ASP A 105 6.51 10.19 2.99
N ALA A 106 5.76 9.15 3.35
CA ALA A 106 4.72 9.23 4.35
C ALA A 106 4.98 8.23 5.47
N LEU A 107 5.05 8.71 6.70
CA LEU A 107 5.31 7.91 7.89
C LEU A 107 4.09 7.96 8.81
N ILE A 108 3.43 6.81 8.96
CA ILE A 108 2.24 6.68 9.77
C ILE A 108 2.49 5.65 10.87
N VAL A 109 2.43 6.11 12.12
CA VAL A 109 2.53 5.25 13.30
C VAL A 109 1.12 5.09 13.87
N PRO A 110 0.57 3.87 13.93
CA PRO A 110 -0.73 3.66 14.53
C PRO A 110 -0.70 3.88 16.04
N THR A 111 -1.83 4.32 16.60
CA THR A 111 -2.00 4.36 18.07
C THR A 111 -2.03 2.93 18.62
N GLN A 112 -2.86 2.07 18.00
CA GLN A 112 -2.96 0.65 18.30
C GLN A 112 -3.60 -0.13 17.13
N LEU A 113 -2.93 -1.15 16.62
CA LEU A 113 -3.46 -2.07 15.61
C LEU A 113 -3.00 -3.49 15.95
N ASP A 114 -3.89 -4.49 15.98
CA ASP A 114 -3.50 -5.84 16.39
C ASP A 114 -2.46 -6.48 15.43
N PRO A 115 -1.57 -7.37 15.90
CA PRO A 115 -0.71 -8.12 14.99
C PRO A 115 -1.54 -8.97 14.01
N GLY A 116 -1.09 -9.09 12.76
CA GLY A 116 -1.83 -9.84 11.74
C GLY A 116 -1.56 -9.37 10.32
N LEU A 117 -2.39 -9.85 9.39
CA LEU A 117 -2.32 -9.48 7.97
C LEU A 117 -3.30 -8.35 7.68
N TYR A 118 -2.83 -7.33 7.00
CA TYR A 118 -3.59 -6.13 6.70
C TYR A 118 -3.82 -5.97 5.20
N THR A 119 -4.94 -5.33 4.87
CA THR A 119 -5.07 -4.68 3.57
C THR A 119 -4.79 -3.20 3.76
N VAL A 120 -3.86 -2.67 2.98
CA VAL A 120 -3.49 -1.26 2.97
C VAL A 120 -3.83 -0.69 1.61
N ALA A 121 -4.58 0.40 1.58
CA ALA A 121 -4.96 1.12 0.39
C ALA A 121 -4.39 2.54 0.46
N VAL A 122 -3.70 2.96 -0.61
CA VAL A 122 -3.14 4.31 -0.74
C VAL A 122 -3.74 4.97 -1.96
N GLN A 123 -4.25 6.18 -1.79
CA GLN A 123 -4.68 7.03 -2.90
C GLN A 123 -3.74 8.20 -3.08
N ILE A 124 -3.46 8.54 -4.34
CA ILE A 124 -2.57 9.63 -4.71
C ILE A 124 -3.23 10.41 -5.84
N ALA A 125 -3.37 11.73 -5.67
CA ALA A 125 -3.77 12.65 -6.73
C ALA A 125 -2.61 13.58 -7.09
N VAL A 126 -2.34 13.72 -8.38
CA VAL A 126 -1.27 14.58 -8.91
C VAL A 126 -1.75 15.39 -10.11
N LEU A 127 -1.26 16.62 -10.23
CA LEU A 127 -1.36 17.41 -11.46
C LEU A 127 0.00 17.40 -12.19
N GLY A 128 -0.06 17.40 -13.52
CA GLY A 128 1.13 17.49 -14.37
C GLY A 128 1.69 16.11 -14.67
N ARG A 129 2.97 15.89 -14.34
CA ARG A 129 3.54 14.54 -14.52
C ARG A 129 2.94 13.54 -13.55
N SER A 130 2.68 12.32 -14.03
CA SER A 130 2.27 11.17 -13.22
C SER A 130 3.33 10.81 -12.16
N ILE A 131 2.94 9.99 -11.20
CA ILE A 131 3.87 9.22 -10.36
C ILE A 131 4.56 8.10 -11.14
N ASP A 132 5.75 7.69 -10.69
CA ASP A 132 6.39 6.44 -11.09
C ASP A 132 5.85 5.29 -10.21
N PRO A 133 4.98 4.42 -10.73
CA PRO A 133 4.36 3.36 -9.92
C PRO A 133 5.35 2.29 -9.46
N ALA A 134 6.52 2.15 -10.11
CA ALA A 134 7.55 1.20 -9.69
C ALA A 134 8.33 1.70 -8.47
N SER A 135 8.32 3.02 -8.22
CA SER A 135 8.95 3.62 -7.05
C SER A 135 8.10 3.54 -5.78
N LEU A 136 6.79 3.26 -5.91
CA LEU A 136 5.87 3.23 -4.78
C LEU A 136 5.99 1.93 -3.98
N THR A 137 6.42 2.05 -2.73
CA THR A 137 6.57 0.93 -1.80
C THR A 137 5.86 1.21 -0.48
N LEU A 138 5.53 0.13 0.25
CA LEU A 138 5.11 0.16 1.65
C LEU A 138 6.13 -0.66 2.45
N ASN A 139 6.90 0.00 3.30
CA ASN A 139 8.02 -0.59 4.05
C ASN A 139 9.01 -1.33 3.15
N GLY A 140 9.22 -0.85 1.92
CA GLY A 140 10.06 -1.50 0.91
C GLY A 140 9.34 -2.56 0.05
N GLU A 141 8.10 -2.94 0.39
CA GLU A 141 7.32 -3.93 -0.36
C GLU A 141 6.50 -3.29 -1.49
N GLY A 142 6.46 -3.95 -2.65
CA GLY A 142 5.65 -3.52 -3.79
C GLY A 142 4.15 -3.77 -3.59
N TRP A 143 3.32 -2.99 -4.30
CA TRP A 143 1.86 -3.12 -4.24
C TRP A 143 1.36 -4.41 -4.90
N SER A 144 0.23 -4.94 -4.41
CA SER A 144 -0.44 -6.13 -4.97
C SER A 144 -1.33 -5.78 -6.17
N SER A 145 -1.97 -4.60 -6.15
CA SER A 145 -2.72 -4.09 -7.30
C SER A 145 -2.68 -2.58 -7.39
N ARG A 146 -2.92 -2.07 -8.61
CA ARG A 146 -3.03 -0.65 -8.92
C ARG A 146 -4.27 -0.43 -9.79
N THR A 147 -5.05 0.60 -9.44
CA THR A 147 -6.15 1.11 -10.26
C THR A 147 -5.89 2.57 -10.59
N VAL A 148 -6.12 2.96 -11.84
CA VAL A 148 -6.18 4.39 -12.22
C VAL A 148 -7.62 4.83 -11.97
N LEU A 149 -7.82 5.68 -10.96
CA LEU A 149 -9.14 6.18 -10.57
C LEU A 149 -9.61 7.27 -11.54
N ARG A 150 -8.68 8.13 -11.94
CA ARG A 150 -8.91 9.18 -12.92
C ARG A 150 -7.64 9.38 -13.73
N ARG A 151 -7.78 9.46 -15.04
CA ARG A 151 -6.73 9.94 -15.92
C ARG A 151 -7.20 11.28 -16.46
N GLY A 152 -6.42 12.32 -16.25
CA GLY A 152 -6.72 13.62 -16.82
C GLY A 152 -6.69 13.45 -18.33
N GLU A 153 -7.84 13.62 -18.98
CA GLU A 153 -7.85 13.77 -20.42
C GLU A 153 -7.20 15.12 -20.74
N ALA A 154 -5.97 15.11 -21.21
CA ALA A 154 -5.82 15.61 -22.56
C ALA A 154 -5.99 14.37 -23.43
N ALA A 155 -7.13 14.22 -24.10
CA ALA A 155 -7.28 13.26 -25.19
C ALA A 155 -6.29 13.68 -26.30
N LEU A 156 -5.02 13.33 -26.12
CA LEU A 156 -4.03 13.45 -27.16
C LEU A 156 -4.27 12.29 -28.15
N PRO A 157 -4.34 12.56 -29.47
CA PRO A 157 -4.53 11.52 -30.46
C PRO A 157 -3.50 10.38 -30.33
N PRO A 158 -3.82 9.15 -30.76
CA PRO A 158 -2.87 8.05 -30.77
C PRO A 158 -1.54 8.48 -31.42
N GLY A 159 -0.43 8.31 -30.70
CA GLY A 159 0.92 8.69 -31.17
C GLY A 159 1.48 9.99 -30.61
N HIS A 160 0.75 10.71 -29.75
CA HIS A 160 1.30 11.86 -29.02
C HIS A 160 1.95 11.43 -27.70
N VAL A 161 3.21 11.83 -27.51
CA VAL A 161 3.91 11.73 -26.22
C VAL A 161 3.34 12.81 -25.31
N ASP A 162 2.84 12.43 -24.14
CA ASP A 162 2.43 13.39 -23.11
C ASP A 162 3.65 14.24 -22.73
N THR A 163 3.69 15.49 -23.20
CA THR A 163 4.77 16.42 -22.91
C THR A 163 4.52 17.23 -21.63
N GLY A 164 3.43 16.99 -20.90
CA GLY A 164 3.05 17.77 -19.72
C GLY A 164 2.74 19.21 -20.12
N ALA A 165 1.49 19.49 -20.52
CA ALA A 165 1.08 20.86 -20.81
C ALA A 165 1.18 21.72 -19.54
N GLY A 166 1.74 22.92 -19.70
CA GLY A 166 2.22 23.80 -18.65
C GLY A 166 1.19 24.18 -17.58
N MET A 167 1.74 24.45 -16.38
CA MET A 167 1.13 25.09 -15.20
C MET A 167 -0.40 24.93 -15.10
N GLY A 168 -0.83 23.74 -14.72
CA GLY A 168 -2.24 23.37 -14.54
C GLY A 168 -2.40 21.85 -14.59
N GLY A 169 -1.66 21.22 -15.51
CA GLY A 169 -1.31 19.80 -15.48
C GLY A 169 -2.43 18.81 -15.76
N VAL A 170 -2.05 17.64 -16.26
CA VAL A 170 -2.94 16.48 -16.37
C VAL A 170 -3.23 15.98 -14.96
N ASP A 171 -4.50 16.01 -14.58
CA ASP A 171 -4.92 15.61 -13.26
C ASP A 171 -5.10 14.09 -13.20
N ASN A 172 -4.25 13.38 -12.47
CA ASN A 172 -4.26 11.93 -12.40
C ASN A 172 -4.47 11.45 -10.96
N GLU A 173 -5.29 10.43 -10.80
CA GLU A 173 -5.55 9.79 -9.52
C GLU A 173 -5.34 8.29 -9.60
N TYR A 174 -4.74 7.75 -8.55
CA TYR A 174 -4.38 6.36 -8.44
C TYR A 174 -4.85 5.79 -7.11
N LEU A 175 -5.17 4.50 -7.13
CA LEU A 175 -5.32 3.64 -5.96
C LEU A 175 -4.28 2.54 -6.05
N PHE A 176 -3.55 2.32 -4.97
CA PHE A 176 -2.65 1.19 -4.79
C PHE A 176 -3.09 0.38 -3.60
N VAL A 177 -3.04 -0.94 -3.71
CA VAL A 177 -3.47 -1.85 -2.65
C VAL A 177 -2.37 -2.87 -2.39
N TRP A 178 -2.00 -3.01 -1.13
CA TRP A 178 -1.25 -4.13 -0.59
C TRP A 178 -2.21 -5.05 0.14
N SER A 179 -2.31 -6.30 -0.32
CA SER A 179 -3.10 -7.34 0.33
C SER A 179 -2.18 -8.27 1.10
N GLY A 180 -2.51 -8.54 2.38
CA GLY A 180 -1.71 -9.44 3.20
C GLY A 180 -0.43 -8.83 3.74
N PHE A 181 -0.41 -7.51 3.96
CA PHE A 181 0.72 -6.82 4.57
C PHE A 181 0.84 -7.23 6.05
N GLU A 182 1.92 -7.91 6.42
CA GLU A 182 2.11 -8.42 7.76
C GLU A 182 2.58 -7.35 8.74
N ARG A 183 1.99 -7.32 9.92
CA ARG A 183 2.49 -6.54 11.06
C ARG A 183 2.72 -7.43 12.26
N LEU A 184 3.85 -7.21 12.92
CA LEU A 184 4.35 -8.02 14.02
C LEU A 184 4.10 -7.35 15.36
N THR A 185 4.07 -6.01 15.40
CA THR A 185 3.81 -5.24 16.61
C THR A 185 2.68 -4.24 16.43
N PRO A 186 2.00 -3.83 17.53
CA PRO A 186 0.90 -2.90 17.41
C PRO A 186 1.24 -1.52 16.88
N ARG A 187 2.52 -1.13 16.96
CA ARG A 187 3.02 0.21 16.59
C ARG A 187 4.03 0.20 15.44
N ASP A 188 4.13 -0.91 14.69
CA ASP A 188 4.91 -0.93 13.44
C ASP A 188 4.47 0.20 12.51
N ILE A 189 5.46 0.91 11.97
CA ILE A 189 5.26 2.08 11.10
C ILE A 189 4.78 1.63 9.72
N PHE A 190 3.83 2.34 9.13
CA PHE A 190 3.57 2.30 7.69
C PHE A 190 4.41 3.41 7.05
N ALA A 191 5.51 3.01 6.40
CA ALA A 191 6.40 3.90 5.66
C ALA A 191 6.11 3.76 4.17
N ILE A 192 5.66 4.82 3.53
CA ILE A 192 5.28 4.82 2.12
C ILE A 192 6.23 5.76 1.40
N ASP A 193 6.96 5.22 0.44
CA ASP A 193 7.92 5.97 -0.35
C ASP A 193 7.46 5.95 -1.81
N PHE A 194 7.47 7.10 -2.49
CA PHE A 194 7.20 7.15 -3.93
C PHE A 194 7.79 8.39 -4.58
N ARG A 195 7.82 8.39 -5.92
CA ARG A 195 8.37 9.48 -6.72
C ARG A 195 7.47 9.86 -7.88
N ALA A 196 7.62 11.09 -8.34
CA ALA A 196 7.12 11.50 -9.64
C ALA A 196 7.85 10.74 -10.77
N ALA A 197 7.18 10.52 -11.90
CA ALA A 197 7.80 9.95 -13.10
C ALA A 197 8.69 10.95 -13.87
N GLY A 198 8.66 12.21 -13.48
CA GLY A 198 9.40 13.29 -14.10
C GLY A 198 9.30 14.59 -13.31
N THR A 199 9.94 15.65 -13.81
CA THR A 199 9.81 17.01 -13.26
C THR A 199 8.45 17.60 -13.61
N SER A 200 8.04 18.71 -12.97
CA SER A 200 6.71 19.32 -13.15
C SER A 200 5.56 18.43 -12.67
N ASN A 201 5.76 17.75 -11.55
CA ASN A 201 4.72 17.05 -10.80
C ASN A 201 4.24 17.92 -9.64
N SER A 202 2.93 18.04 -9.48
CA SER A 202 2.26 18.69 -8.35
C SER A 202 1.45 17.64 -7.60
N LEU A 203 1.87 17.25 -6.40
CA LEU A 203 1.05 16.40 -5.54
C LEU A 203 -0.11 17.23 -4.97
N ALA A 204 -1.34 16.81 -5.27
CA ALA A 204 -2.56 17.48 -4.86
C ALA A 204 -3.21 16.80 -3.66
N ALA A 205 -3.16 15.47 -3.58
CA ALA A 205 -3.69 14.76 -2.42
C ALA A 205 -2.98 13.42 -2.19
N PHE A 206 -2.98 12.99 -0.94
CA PHE A 206 -2.49 11.69 -0.50
C PHE A 206 -3.39 11.15 0.63
N SER A 207 -3.73 9.87 0.59
CA SER A 207 -4.34 9.23 1.76
C SER A 207 -3.95 7.77 1.90
N ILE A 208 -3.92 7.30 3.13
CA ILE A 208 -3.77 5.89 3.50
C ILE A 208 -5.00 5.42 4.27
N ASP A 209 -5.46 4.24 3.91
CA ASP A 209 -6.47 3.45 4.58
C ASP A 209 -5.90 2.08 4.94
N VAL A 210 -6.09 1.65 6.18
CA VAL A 210 -5.71 0.31 6.63
C VAL A 210 -6.95 -0.37 7.18
N GLY A 211 -7.28 -1.53 6.61
CA GLY A 211 -8.40 -2.35 7.07
C GLY A 211 -8.12 -3.04 8.41
N PRO A 212 -9.11 -3.75 8.97
CA PRO A 212 -8.87 -4.58 10.16
C PRO A 212 -7.91 -5.73 9.86
N ALA A 213 -7.20 -6.18 10.90
CA ALA A 213 -6.34 -7.36 10.80
C ALA A 213 -7.17 -8.60 10.42
N VAL A 214 -6.68 -9.35 9.45
CA VAL A 214 -7.07 -10.75 9.25
C VAL A 214 -6.17 -11.60 10.14
N PRO A 215 -6.72 -12.35 11.11
CA PRO A 215 -5.92 -13.21 11.96
C PRO A 215 -5.12 -14.22 11.14
N LEU A 216 -3.84 -14.37 11.45
CA LEU A 216 -3.05 -15.47 10.92
C LEU A 216 -3.66 -16.80 11.39
N PRO A 217 -3.92 -17.77 10.49
CA PRO A 217 -4.43 -19.07 10.90
C PRO A 217 -3.50 -19.69 11.96
N ALA A 218 -4.06 -20.10 13.10
CA ALA A 218 -3.29 -20.71 14.20
C ALA A 218 -2.42 -21.90 13.76
N ALA A 219 -2.75 -22.54 12.62
CA ALA A 219 -1.98 -23.59 11.99
C ALA A 219 -0.51 -23.19 11.70
N VAL A 220 -0.22 -21.92 11.35
CA VAL A 220 1.16 -21.46 11.09
C VAL A 220 2.01 -21.57 12.35
N TRP A 221 1.43 -21.25 13.51
CA TRP A 221 2.09 -21.38 14.82
C TRP A 221 2.18 -22.83 15.31
N LEU A 222 1.25 -23.71 14.89
CA LEU A 222 1.24 -25.13 15.26
C LEU A 222 2.20 -26.00 14.43
N LEU A 223 2.61 -25.54 13.24
CA LEU A 223 3.55 -26.28 12.39
C LEU A 223 4.96 -26.35 12.98
N GLY A 224 5.44 -25.28 13.64
CA GLY A 224 6.76 -25.26 14.27
C GLY A 224 6.94 -26.37 15.33
N PRO A 225 6.06 -26.46 16.34
CA PRO A 225 6.08 -27.54 17.32
C PRO A 225 5.82 -28.92 16.72
N ALA A 226 4.94 -29.03 15.73
CA ALA A 226 4.61 -30.32 15.10
C ALA A 226 5.80 -30.91 14.32
N VAL A 227 6.54 -30.08 13.57
CA VAL A 227 7.75 -30.51 12.87
C VAL A 227 8.87 -30.85 13.85
N ALA A 228 9.06 -30.05 14.90
CA ALA A 228 10.03 -30.35 15.96
C ALA A 228 9.70 -31.68 16.70
N GLY A 229 8.41 -31.91 16.97
CA GLY A 229 7.92 -33.16 17.58
C GLY A 229 8.14 -34.38 16.68
N LEU A 230 7.91 -34.25 15.37
CA LEU A 230 8.20 -35.32 14.40
C LEU A 230 9.70 -35.63 14.29
N GLY A 231 10.57 -34.61 14.32
CA GLY A 231 12.02 -34.80 14.33
C GLY A 231 12.52 -35.56 15.57
N LEU A 232 11.98 -35.24 16.75
CA LEU A 232 12.32 -35.94 18.00
C LEU A 232 11.76 -37.37 18.04
N ALA A 233 10.56 -37.59 17.51
CA ALA A 233 9.95 -38.93 17.42
C ALA A 233 10.68 -39.85 16.43
N ALA A 234 11.14 -39.31 15.29
CA ALA A 234 11.95 -40.04 14.32
C ALA A 234 13.31 -40.45 14.89
N ARG A 235 13.95 -39.56 15.68
CA ARG A 235 15.25 -39.84 16.32
C ARG A 235 15.19 -40.94 17.37
N ARG A 236 14.04 -41.12 18.04
CA ARG A 236 13.82 -42.18 19.05
C ARG A 236 13.60 -43.58 18.47
N ARG A 237 13.30 -43.71 17.17
CA ARG A 237 13.06 -45.02 16.52
C ARG A 237 14.30 -45.59 15.82
N GLY A 238 15.42 -44.87 15.83
CA GLY A 238 16.69 -45.27 15.21
C GLY A 238 17.73 -45.86 16.18
N THR A 239 17.36 -46.14 17.42
CA THR A 239 18.18 -46.82 18.45
C THR A 239 17.47 -48.06 18.93
#